data_AF-A0A8T5KU69-F1
#
_entry.id   AF-A0A8T5KU69-F1
#
_cell.length_a   1.000
_cell.length_b   1.000
_cell.length_c   1.000
_cell.angle_alpha   90.00
_cell.angle_beta   90.00
_cell.angle_gamma   90.00
#
_symmetry.space_group_name_H-M   'P 1'
#
loop_
_entity.id
_entity.type
_entity.pdbx_description
1 polymer ?
#
loop_
_entity_poly.entity_id
_entity_poly.type
_entity_poly.pdbx_seq_one_letter_code
_entity_poly.pdbx_strand_id
1 'polypeptide(L)'
;MNSNKAIRKELIAEISLFVVGIAAISLLYTNNLLLFIVLLTGWLTGIKFWHTKHDVYFFVSGAIIGPICEMVAIYFGAWQYANPTAFGVPIWLPLAWGIIILLIKRVAETFVRIEMK
;
A
#
# COMPACT_ATOMS: atom_id res chain seq x y z
N MET A 1 -13.66 7.62 -25.55
CA MET A 1 -12.93 8.44 -24.56
C MET A 1 -11.44 8.37 -24.92
N ASN A 2 -10.74 9.50 -25.08
CA ASN A 2 -9.37 9.51 -25.59
C ASN A 2 -8.44 8.72 -24.66
N SER A 3 -7.84 7.63 -25.15
CA SER A 3 -7.22 6.60 -24.31
C SER A 3 -6.02 7.12 -23.49
N ASN A 4 -5.35 8.18 -23.96
CA ASN A 4 -4.28 8.85 -23.21
C ASN A 4 -4.79 9.65 -22.00
N LYS A 5 -6.03 10.15 -22.05
CA LYS A 5 -6.65 10.88 -20.94
C LYS A 5 -7.04 9.93 -19.79
N ALA A 6 -7.40 8.68 -20.11
CA ALA A 6 -7.71 7.65 -19.12
C ALA A 6 -6.45 7.21 -18.36
N ILE A 7 -5.38 6.85 -19.08
CA ILE A 7 -4.08 6.46 -18.50
C ILE A 7 -3.53 7.55 -17.57
N ARG A 8 -3.54 8.82 -18.02
CA ARG A 8 -3.08 9.94 -17.19
C ARG A 8 -3.88 10.06 -15.89
N LYS A 9 -5.20 9.81 -15.93
CA LYS A 9 -6.06 9.86 -14.74
C LYS A 9 -5.73 8.73 -13.76
N GLU A 10 -5.47 7.52 -14.27
CA GLU A 10 -5.06 6.36 -13.47
C GLU A 10 -3.73 6.62 -12.75
N LEU A 11 -2.70 7.05 -13.50
CA LEU A 11 -1.39 7.39 -12.91
C LEU A 11 -1.48 8.50 -11.86
N ILE A 12 -2.26 9.56 -12.13
CA ILE A 12 -2.46 10.64 -11.14
C ILE A 12 -3.10 10.09 -9.87
N ALA A 13 -4.10 9.20 -9.99
CA ALA A 13 -4.75 8.59 -8.84
C ALA A 13 -3.78 7.70 -8.04
N GLU A 14 -2.99 6.86 -8.72
CA GLU A 14 -2.00 5.98 -8.12
C GLU A 14 -0.92 6.76 -7.36
N ILE A 15 -0.36 7.80 -8.00
CA ILE A 15 0.63 8.69 -7.37
C ILE A 15 0.01 9.44 -6.19
N SER A 16 -1.23 9.93 -6.33
CA SER A 16 -1.91 10.63 -5.24
C SER A 16 -2.13 9.71 -4.03
N LEU A 17 -2.55 8.47 -4.26
CA LEU A 17 -2.72 7.46 -3.21
C LEU A 17 -1.41 7.14 -2.52
N PHE A 18 -0.31 7.03 -3.27
CA PHE A 18 1.03 6.83 -2.71
C PHE A 18 1.43 8.01 -1.82
N VAL A 19 1.32 9.24 -2.32
CA VAL A 19 1.68 10.45 -1.57
C VAL A 19 0.84 10.59 -0.29
N VAL A 20 -0.47 10.36 -0.39
CA VAL A 20 -1.37 10.39 0.78
C VAL A 20 -1.03 9.29 1.79
N GLY A 21 -0.71 8.08 1.32
CA GLY A 21 -0.30 6.97 2.18
C GLY A 21 0.98 7.27 2.95
N ILE A 22 2.01 7.78 2.27
CA ILE A 22 3.26 8.20 2.91
C ILE A 22 3.02 9.34 3.89
N ALA A 23 2.26 10.36 3.50
CA ALA A 23 1.92 11.47 4.39
C ALA A 23 1.18 11.00 5.64
N ALA A 24 0.21 10.09 5.50
CA ALA A 24 -0.51 9.51 6.63
C ALA A 24 0.42 8.76 7.58
N ILE A 25 1.35 7.94 7.05
CA ILE A 25 2.33 7.24 7.87
C ILE A 25 3.23 8.24 8.60
N SER A 26 3.84 9.19 7.88
CA SER A 26 4.76 10.18 8.44
C SER A 26 4.12 11.07 9.50
N LEU A 27 2.84 11.40 9.37
CA LEU A 27 2.13 12.28 10.30
C LEU A 27 1.51 11.53 11.49
N LEU A 28 1.17 10.25 11.33
CA LEU A 28 0.37 9.50 12.31
C LEU A 28 1.10 8.30 12.92
N TYR A 29 2.38 8.04 12.59
CA TYR A 29 3.11 6.86 13.10
C TYR A 29 3.17 6.76 14.63
N THR A 30 3.06 7.88 15.35
CA THR A 30 3.04 7.90 16.82
C THR A 30 1.74 7.33 17.41
N ASN A 31 0.65 7.28 16.63
CA ASN A 31 -0.62 6.69 17.03
C ASN A 31 -0.97 5.51 16.12
N ASN A 32 -0.51 4.32 16.51
CA ASN A 32 -0.66 3.10 15.73
C ASN A 32 -2.11 2.73 15.39
N LEU A 33 -3.04 2.93 16.33
CA LEU A 33 -4.45 2.58 16.13
C LEU A 33 -5.13 3.53 15.14
N LEU A 34 -4.88 4.84 15.28
CA LEU A 34 -5.43 5.83 14.36
C LEU A 34 -4.94 5.58 12.93
N LEU A 35 -3.63 5.36 12.75
CA LEU A 35 -3.06 5.09 11.44
C LEU A 35 -3.59 3.77 10.85
N PHE A 36 -3.76 2.73 11.67
CA PHE A 36 -4.39 1.48 11.24
C PHE A 36 -5.80 1.72 10.68
N ILE A 37 -6.63 2.48 11.40
CA ILE A 37 -8.00 2.80 10.96
C ILE A 37 -7.99 3.62 9.66
N VAL A 38 -7.08 4.61 9.55
CA VAL A 38 -6.94 5.42 8.33
C VAL A 38 -6.56 4.56 7.12
N LEU A 39 -5.56 3.68 7.25
CA LEU A 39 -5.16 2.80 6.16
C LEU A 39 -6.24 1.76 5.82
N LEU A 40 -6.91 1.19 6.83
CA LEU A 40 -7.98 0.21 6.63
C LEU A 40 -9.17 0.84 5.90
N THR A 41 -9.60 2.03 6.32
CA THR A 41 -10.71 2.75 5.67
C THR A 41 -10.33 3.18 4.26
N GLY A 42 -9.10 3.65 4.04
CA GLY A 42 -8.56 3.92 2.71
C GLY A 42 -8.57 2.70 1.81
N TRP A 43 -8.18 1.54 2.34
CA TRP A 43 -8.21 0.27 1.60
C TRP A 43 -9.62 -0.19 1.27
N LEU A 44 -10.53 -0.21 2.25
CA LEU A 44 -11.92 -0.65 2.05
C LEU A 44 -12.66 0.22 1.04
N THR A 45 -12.45 1.54 1.08
CA THR A 45 -12.99 2.46 0.07
C THR A 45 -12.37 2.19 -1.31
N GLY A 46 -11.06 1.98 -1.39
CA GLY A 46 -10.37 1.60 -2.62
C GLY A 46 -10.90 0.30 -3.25
N ILE A 47 -11.12 -0.75 -2.45
CA ILE A 47 -11.75 -1.97 -2.93
C ILE A 47 -13.13 -1.67 -3.49
N LYS A 48 -13.98 -1.00 -2.71
CA LYS A 48 -15.40 -0.80 -3.05
C LYS A 48 -15.60 -0.14 -4.41
N PHE A 49 -14.73 0.81 -4.78
CA PHE A 49 -14.91 1.58 -6.01
C PHE A 49 -14.05 1.09 -7.19
N TRP A 50 -12.91 0.44 -6.94
CA TRP A 50 -11.91 0.22 -7.99
C TRP A 50 -11.32 -1.19 -8.07
N HIS A 51 -11.86 -2.20 -7.38
CA HIS A 51 -11.22 -3.52 -7.34
C HIS A 51 -11.46 -4.40 -8.58
N THR A 52 -10.44 -5.16 -8.93
CA THR A 52 -10.58 -6.45 -9.61
C THR A 52 -10.41 -7.59 -8.59
N LYS A 53 -10.86 -8.82 -8.93
CA LYS A 53 -10.66 -9.99 -8.05
C LYS A 53 -9.17 -10.23 -7.72
N HIS A 54 -8.29 -9.88 -8.66
CA HIS A 54 -6.85 -10.05 -8.48
C HIS A 54 -6.25 -9.09 -7.44
N ASP A 55 -6.84 -7.91 -7.26
CA ASP A 55 -6.31 -6.89 -6.36
C ASP A 55 -6.29 -7.35 -4.90
N VAL A 56 -7.27 -8.17 -4.50
CA VAL A 56 -7.31 -8.76 -3.15
C VAL A 56 -6.16 -9.73 -2.94
N TYR A 57 -5.81 -10.55 -3.95
CA TYR A 57 -4.68 -11.48 -3.83
C TYR A 57 -3.34 -10.75 -3.69
N PHE A 58 -3.13 -9.68 -4.45
CA PHE A 58 -1.93 -8.84 -4.33
C PHE A 58 -1.86 -8.09 -3.00
N PHE A 59 -3.00 -7.59 -2.51
CA PHE A 59 -3.05 -6.96 -1.20
C PHE A 59 -2.71 -7.96 -0.09
N VAL A 60 -3.35 -9.13 -0.08
CA VAL A 60 -3.14 -10.15 0.96
C VAL A 60 -1.71 -10.68 0.91
N SER A 61 -1.15 -10.91 -0.29
CA SER A 61 0.25 -11.35 -0.41
C SER A 61 1.22 -10.30 0.14
N GLY A 62 1.03 -9.02 -0.18
CA GLY A 62 1.82 -7.94 0.38
C GLY A 62 1.68 -7.83 1.89
N ALA A 63 0.44 -7.88 2.40
CA ALA A 63 0.14 -7.76 3.83
C ALA A 63 0.70 -8.89 4.69
N ILE A 64 1.09 -10.01 4.08
CA ILE A 64 1.72 -11.14 4.78
C ILE A 64 3.23 -11.13 4.55
N ILE A 65 3.67 -11.14 3.28
CA ILE A 65 5.09 -11.31 2.94
C ILE A 65 5.91 -10.11 3.42
N GLY A 66 5.41 -8.88 3.23
CA GLY A 66 6.11 -7.66 3.61
C GLY A 66 6.45 -7.60 5.10
N PRO A 67 5.46 -7.72 6.01
CA PRO A 67 5.72 -7.74 7.44
C PRO A 67 6.61 -8.91 7.89
N ILE A 68 6.55 -10.07 7.24
CA ILE A 68 7.46 -11.18 7.54
C ILE A 68 8.90 -10.79 7.24
N CYS A 69 9.17 -10.18 6.07
CA CYS A 69 10.50 -9.69 5.74
C CYS A 69 10.99 -8.65 6.75
N GLU A 70 10.12 -7.72 7.16
CA GLU A 70 10.43 -6.71 8.18
C GLU A 70 10.74 -7.34 9.55
N MET A 71 9.92 -8.29 10.00
CA MET A 71 10.14 -9.00 11.27
C MET A 71 11.49 -9.74 11.28
N VAL A 72 11.88 -10.35 10.17
CA VAL A 72 13.20 -10.99 10.04
C VAL A 72 14.33 -9.96 10.16
N ALA A 73 14.24 -8.84 9.42
CA ALA A 73 15.26 -7.80 9.48
C ALA A 73 15.40 -7.17 10.87
N ILE A 74 14.28 -6.95 11.57
CA ILE A 74 14.25 -6.45 12.94
C ILE A 74 14.85 -7.46 13.91
N TYR A 75 14.54 -8.76 13.75
CA TYR A 75 15.12 -9.81 14.58
C TYR A 75 16.65 -9.84 14.51
N PHE A 76 17.22 -9.63 13.34
CA PHE A 76 18.67 -9.51 13.14
C PHE A 76 19.25 -8.14 13.50
N GLY A 77 18.43 -7.20 13.97
CA GLY A 77 18.89 -5.87 14.38
C GLY A 77 19.29 -4.95 13.23
N ALA A 78 18.84 -5.22 12.00
CA ALA A 78 19.17 -4.40 10.84
C ALA A 78 18.55 -2.99 10.94
N TRP A 79 17.32 -2.89 11.45
CA TRP A 79 16.64 -1.64 11.79
C TRP A 79 15.52 -1.87 12.81
N GLN A 80 14.88 -0.79 13.25
CA GLN A 80 13.75 -0.82 14.19
C GLN A 80 12.71 0.26 13.85
N TYR A 81 11.44 -0.02 14.16
CA TYR A 81 10.37 0.98 14.06
C TYR A 81 10.37 1.91 15.28
N ALA A 82 10.03 3.18 15.05
CA ALA A 82 9.96 4.17 16.13
C ALA A 82 8.81 3.93 17.13
N ASN A 83 7.76 3.20 16.72
CA ASN A 83 6.59 2.91 17.54
C ASN A 83 6.04 1.50 17.27
N PRO A 84 6.73 0.43 17.70
CA PRO A 84 6.31 -0.94 17.44
C PRO A 84 5.06 -1.34 18.25
N THR A 85 4.27 -2.28 17.76
CA THR A 85 3.11 -2.84 18.50
C THR A 85 3.35 -4.30 18.88
N ALA A 86 3.72 -5.14 17.91
CA ALA A 86 3.93 -6.58 18.12
C ALA A 86 5.07 -7.08 17.22
N PHE A 87 5.89 -8.01 17.71
CA PHE A 87 7.02 -8.58 16.95
C PHE A 87 7.97 -7.52 16.35
N GLY A 88 8.12 -6.37 17.00
CA GLY A 88 8.94 -5.26 16.53
C GLY A 88 8.34 -4.41 15.40
N VAL A 89 7.16 -4.76 14.89
CA VAL A 89 6.45 -4.02 13.84
C VAL A 89 5.18 -3.34 14.37
N PRO A 90 4.76 -2.20 13.80
CA PRO A 90 3.49 -1.58 14.15
C PRO A 90 2.30 -2.30 13.51
N ILE A 91 1.14 -2.29 14.17
CA ILE A 91 -0.07 -3.01 13.71
C ILE A 91 -0.60 -2.53 12.34
N TRP A 92 -0.29 -1.30 11.93
CA TRP A 92 -0.67 -0.76 10.62
C TRP A 92 0.23 -1.23 9.49
N LEU A 93 1.40 -1.81 9.79
CA LEU A 93 2.40 -2.18 8.78
C LEU A 93 1.90 -3.22 7.76
N PRO A 94 1.14 -4.28 8.14
CA PRO A 94 0.52 -5.19 7.18
C PRO A 94 -0.36 -4.48 6.16
N LEU A 95 -1.16 -3.50 6.59
CA LEU A 95 -2.02 -2.75 5.67
C LEU A 95 -1.19 -1.91 4.69
N ALA A 96 -0.15 -1.24 5.19
CA ALA A 96 0.75 -0.46 4.34
C ALA A 96 1.41 -1.32 3.25
N TRP A 97 1.93 -2.50 3.62
CA TRP A 97 2.51 -3.46 2.66
C TRP A 97 1.50 -4.00 1.66
N GLY A 98 0.27 -4.29 2.08
CA GLY A 98 -0.79 -4.71 1.17
C GLY A 98 -1.13 -3.62 0.15
N ILE A 99 -1.26 -2.37 0.61
CA ILE A 99 -1.57 -1.22 -0.25
C ILE A 99 -0.45 -0.98 -1.27
N ILE A 100 0.82 -0.98 -0.84
CA ILE A 100 1.93 -0.67 -1.75
C ILE A 100 2.12 -1.75 -2.83
N ILE A 101 1.98 -3.04 -2.48
CA ILE A 101 2.08 -4.13 -3.47
C ILE A 101 0.96 -4.01 -4.51
N LEU A 102 -0.25 -3.66 -4.09
CA LEU A 102 -1.33 -3.39 -5.03
C LEU A 102 -1.03 -2.19 -5.92
N LEU A 103 -0.54 -1.08 -5.35
CA LEU A 103 -0.20 0.12 -6.12
C LEU A 103 0.88 -0.18 -7.16
N ILE A 104 1.93 -0.93 -6.79
CA ILE A 104 2.98 -1.39 -7.72
C ILE A 104 2.36 -2.20 -8.86
N LYS A 105 1.50 -3.17 -8.55
CA LYS A 105 0.81 -3.98 -9.56
C LYS A 105 0.00 -3.12 -10.53
N ARG A 106 -0.72 -2.10 -10.04
CA ARG A 106 -1.52 -1.20 -10.87
C ARG A 106 -0.66 -0.31 -11.77
N VAL A 107 0.39 0.28 -11.22
CA VAL A 107 1.37 1.07 -12.00
C VAL A 107 1.99 0.21 -13.10
N ALA A 108 2.37 -1.04 -12.78
CA ALA A 108 2.92 -1.98 -13.75
C ALA A 108 1.92 -2.30 -14.88
N GLU A 109 0.66 -2.61 -14.55
CA GLU A 109 -0.40 -2.82 -15.54
C GLU A 109 -0.62 -1.59 -16.43
N THR A 110 -0.54 -0.39 -15.85
CA THR A 110 -0.66 0.87 -16.59
C THR A 110 0.50 1.06 -17.56
N PHE A 111 1.73 0.73 -17.17
CA PHE A 111 2.88 0.77 -18.09
C PHE A 111 2.77 -0.26 -19.22
N VAL A 112 2.35 -1.49 -18.93
CA VAL A 112 2.14 -2.52 -19.96
C VAL A 112 1.06 -2.07 -20.96
N ARG A 113 -0.01 -1.41 -20.51
CA ARG A 113 -1.03 -0.82 -21.39
C ARG A 113 -0.52 0.34 -22.24
N ILE A 114 0.51 1.06 -21.80
CA ILE A 114 1.16 2.10 -22.61
C ILE A 114 2.00 1.47 -23.72
N GLU A 115 2.73 0.39 -23.43
CA GLU A 115 3.61 -0.27 -24.39
C GLU A 115 2.86 -1.03 -25.48
N MET A 116 1.69 -1.61 -25.17
CA MET A 116 0.87 -2.34 -26.15
C MET A 116 0.04 -1.45 -27.09
N LYS A 117 0.21 -0.12 -27.05
CA LYS A 117 -0.43 0.84 -27.96
C LYS A 117 0.53 1.30 -29.04
#